data_AF-A0A4U7FAG6-F1
#
_entry.id   AF-A0A4U7FAG6-F1
#
_cell.length_a   1.000
_cell.length_b   1.000
_cell.length_c   1.000
_cell.angle_alpha   90.00
_cell.angle_beta   90.00
_cell.angle_gamma   90.00
#
_symmetry.space_group_name_H-M   'P 1'
#
loop_
_entity.id
_entity.type
_entity.pdbx_description
1 polymer ?
#
loop_
_entity_poly.entity_id
_entity_poly.type
_entity_poly.pdbx_seq_one_letter_code
_entity_poly.pdbx_strand_id
1 'polypeptide(L)'
;MSYLDHLVSDLPTPDPRYAPEEVVRLQLEAFANNDDPVENADIKTAYNFASPANRRATGPLNRFVKMVESPRYVPMIDHVEAQTGAVKQTGDRAQQQVTLTGPKS
;
A
#
# COMPACT_ATOMS: atom_id res chain seq x y z
N MET A 1 4.72 21.49 -0.42
CA MET A 1 5.22 20.10 -0.44
C MET A 1 5.16 19.61 -1.86
N SER A 2 6.32 19.36 -2.44
CA SER A 2 6.46 18.66 -3.72
C SER A 2 5.98 17.21 -3.55
N TYR A 3 5.57 16.56 -4.65
CA TYR A 3 5.34 15.12 -4.64
C TYR A 3 6.61 14.35 -4.27
N LEU A 4 7.82 14.89 -4.43
CA LEU A 4 9.03 14.13 -4.06
C LEU A 4 9.30 14.12 -2.54
N ASP A 5 8.80 15.10 -1.79
CA ASP A 5 9.13 15.30 -0.37
C ASP A 5 8.62 14.19 0.57
N HIS A 6 7.73 13.33 0.09
CA HIS A 6 7.10 12.27 0.89
C HIS A 6 7.57 10.85 0.51
N LEU A 7 8.34 10.73 -0.57
CA LEU A 7 8.80 9.43 -1.04
C LEU A 7 9.87 8.92 -0.09
N VAL A 8 9.67 7.70 0.38
CA VAL A 8 10.72 6.93 1.05
C VAL A 8 11.63 6.37 -0.04
N SER A 9 12.93 6.70 0.02
CA SER A 9 13.92 6.22 -0.93
C SER A 9 14.05 4.70 -0.88
N ASP A 10 14.56 4.12 -1.97
CA ASP A 10 14.91 2.70 -2.08
C ASP A 10 13.73 1.72 -1.90
N LEU A 11 12.50 2.25 -1.91
CA LEU A 11 11.26 1.49 -1.93
C LEU A 11 10.47 1.78 -3.21
N PRO A 12 9.58 0.88 -3.65
CA PRO A 12 8.74 1.11 -4.83
C PRO A 12 7.96 2.43 -4.74
N THR A 13 7.91 3.15 -5.85
CA THR A 13 7.20 4.43 -5.99
C THR A 13 6.27 4.38 -7.21
N PRO A 14 5.16 5.15 -7.24
CA PRO A 14 4.31 5.27 -8.41
C PRO A 14 5.09 5.60 -9.69
N ASP A 15 4.80 4.84 -10.74
CA ASP A 15 5.34 5.04 -12.08
C ASP A 15 4.19 4.91 -13.10
N PRO A 16 4.05 5.84 -14.06
CA PRO A 16 2.99 5.79 -15.08
C PRO A 16 3.08 4.57 -16.01
N ARG A 17 4.21 3.84 -16.00
CA ARG A 17 4.40 2.60 -16.76
C ARG A 17 3.73 1.39 -16.12
N TYR A 18 3.37 1.46 -14.83
CA TYR A 18 2.71 0.36 -14.16
C TYR A 18 1.26 0.22 -14.62
N ALA A 19 0.87 -1.02 -14.91
CA ALA A 19 -0.54 -1.35 -15.09
C ALA A 19 -1.28 -1.25 -13.74
N PRO A 20 -2.60 -0.98 -13.72
CA PRO A 20 -3.36 -0.93 -12.48
C PRO A 20 -3.25 -2.19 -11.62
N GLU A 21 -3.28 -3.38 -12.25
CA GLU A 21 -3.05 -4.67 -11.58
C GLU A 21 -1.70 -4.71 -10.88
N GLU A 22 -0.67 -4.16 -11.53
CA GLU A 22 0.71 -4.17 -11.03
C GLU A 22 0.86 -3.26 -9.81
N VAL A 23 0.20 -2.11 -9.81
CA VAL A 23 0.15 -1.20 -8.65
C VAL A 23 -0.50 -1.88 -7.44
N VAL A 24 -1.57 -2.66 -7.66
CA VAL A 24 -2.22 -3.42 -6.58
C VAL A 24 -1.31 -4.54 -6.10
N ARG A 25 -0.72 -5.32 -7.02
CA ARG A 25 0.22 -6.39 -6.70
C ARG A 25 1.41 -5.89 -5.87
N LEU A 26 2.04 -4.78 -6.26
CA LEU A 26 3.18 -4.20 -5.53
C LEU A 26 2.82 -3.84 -4.08
N GLN A 27 1.63 -3.29 -3.85
CA GLN A 27 1.18 -2.96 -2.49
C GLN A 27 0.87 -4.21 -1.67
N LEU A 28 0.26 -5.24 -2.28
CA LEU A 28 -0.01 -6.51 -1.61
C LEU A 28 1.28 -7.26 -1.26
N GLU A 29 2.23 -7.33 -2.19
CA GLU A 29 3.54 -7.94 -1.94
C GLU A 29 4.30 -7.21 -0.83
N ALA A 30 4.20 -5.87 -0.78
CA ALA A 30 4.77 -5.10 0.30
C ALA A 30 4.17 -5.52 1.65
N PHE A 31 2.84 -5.55 1.77
CA PHE A 31 2.14 -5.95 3.01
C PHE A 31 2.35 -7.40 3.47
N ALA A 32 2.90 -8.28 2.62
CA ALA A 32 3.16 -9.68 2.97
C ALA A 32 4.56 -9.91 3.59
N ASN A 33 5.54 -9.05 3.27
CA ASN A 33 6.94 -9.18 3.72
C ASN A 33 7.33 -7.96 4.57
N ASN A 34 6.82 -7.92 5.80
CA ASN A 34 7.13 -6.84 6.73
C ASN A 34 8.64 -6.76 7.03
N ASP A 35 9.13 -5.54 7.28
CA ASP A 35 10.50 -5.21 7.73
C ASP A 35 11.70 -5.51 6.79
N ASP A 36 11.50 -5.98 5.56
CA ASP A 36 12.58 -6.20 4.57
C ASP A 36 12.46 -5.24 3.36
N PRO A 37 13.49 -4.47 2.97
CA PRO A 37 14.86 -4.36 3.52
C PRO A 37 15.02 -3.42 4.70
N VAL A 38 13.95 -2.76 5.14
CA VAL A 38 13.95 -1.81 6.25
C VAL A 38 12.69 -1.98 7.08
N GLU A 39 12.75 -1.61 8.36
CA GLU A 39 11.58 -1.62 9.26
C GLU A 39 10.36 -0.93 8.61
N ASN A 40 9.19 -1.55 8.66
CA ASN A 40 7.94 -1.08 8.05
C ASN A 40 8.05 -0.80 6.53
N ALA A 41 8.92 -1.50 5.79
CA ALA A 41 9.06 -1.35 4.33
C ALA A 41 7.72 -1.49 3.59
N ASP A 42 6.85 -2.35 4.12
CA ASP A 42 5.50 -2.60 3.67
C ASP A 42 4.61 -1.34 3.70
N ILE A 43 4.49 -0.73 4.88
CA ILE A 43 3.69 0.46 5.15
C ILE A 43 4.29 1.67 4.43
N LYS A 44 5.63 1.77 4.38
CA LYS A 44 6.34 2.84 3.67
C LYS A 44 6.10 2.75 2.16
N THR A 45 6.06 1.54 1.60
CA THR A 45 5.70 1.33 0.19
C THR A 45 4.27 1.77 -0.06
N ALA A 46 3.30 1.33 0.75
CA ALA A 46 1.91 1.79 0.64
C ALA A 46 1.78 3.32 0.76
N TYR A 47 2.61 3.95 1.60
CA TYR A 47 2.66 5.40 1.73
C TYR A 47 3.17 6.10 0.46
N ASN A 48 4.17 5.55 -0.24
CA ASN A 48 4.65 6.08 -1.53
C ASN A 48 3.52 6.08 -2.59
N PHE A 49 2.66 5.06 -2.59
CA PHE A 49 1.51 4.95 -3.49
C PHE A 49 0.29 5.78 -3.06
N ALA A 50 0.30 6.37 -1.86
CA ALA A 50 -0.83 7.16 -1.38
C ALA A 50 -1.03 8.44 -2.19
N SER A 51 -2.26 8.66 -2.68
CA SER A 51 -2.62 9.90 -3.36
C SER A 51 -2.45 11.13 -2.44
N PRO A 52 -2.28 12.34 -2.99
CA PRO A 52 -2.23 13.56 -2.17
C PRO A 52 -3.45 13.75 -1.29
N ALA A 53 -4.64 13.33 -1.75
CA ALA A 53 -5.87 13.38 -0.96
C ALA A 53 -5.84 12.39 0.21
N ASN A 54 -5.37 11.15 -0.03
CA ASN A 54 -5.21 10.15 1.02
C ASN A 54 -4.24 10.65 2.10
N ARG A 55 -3.08 11.18 1.72
CA ARG A 55 -2.08 11.73 2.65
C ARG A 55 -2.58 12.91 3.46
N ARG A 56 -3.42 13.79 2.89
CA ARG A 56 -4.06 14.87 3.68
C ARG A 56 -5.00 14.32 4.75
N ALA A 57 -5.67 13.20 4.49
CA ALA A 57 -6.60 12.57 5.42
C ALA A 57 -5.87 11.77 6.51
N THR A 58 -4.84 11.01 6.14
CA THR A 58 -4.10 10.10 7.04
C THR A 58 -2.93 10.77 7.75
N GLY A 59 -2.36 11.83 7.16
CA GLY A 59 -1.28 12.64 7.71
C GLY A 59 0.13 12.20 7.27
N PRO A 60 1.18 12.70 7.95
CA PRO A 60 2.56 12.32 7.68
C PRO A 60 2.81 10.82 7.95
N LEU A 61 3.92 10.30 7.41
CA LEU A 61 4.28 8.87 7.47
C LEU A 61 4.14 8.27 8.88
N ASN A 62 4.62 8.95 9.92
CA ASN A 62 4.50 8.46 11.30
C ASN A 62 3.05 8.27 11.79
N ARG A 63 2.10 9.09 11.30
CA ARG A 63 0.68 8.93 11.59
C ARG A 63 0.06 7.84 10.73
N PHE A 64 0.52 7.70 9.49
CA PHE A 64 0.11 6.62 8.60
C PHE A 64 0.50 5.24 9.17
N VAL A 65 1.74 5.08 9.65
CA VAL A 65 2.20 3.86 10.32
C VAL A 65 1.29 3.49 11.49
N LYS A 66 1.07 4.41 12.42
CA LYS A 66 0.17 4.18 13.57
C LYS A 66 -1.27 3.83 13.18
N MET A 67 -1.75 4.35 12.04
CA MET A 67 -3.07 4.02 11.53
C MET A 67 -3.10 2.58 11.00
N VAL A 68 -2.11 2.17 10.21
CA VAL A 68 -2.05 0.82 9.62
C VAL A 68 -1.83 -0.25 10.71
N GLU A 69 -1.04 0.03 11.73
CA GLU A 69 -0.83 -0.84 12.91
C GLU A 69 -2.05 -0.94 13.84
N SER A 70 -3.09 -0.11 13.65
CA SER A 70 -4.27 -0.13 14.52
C SER A 70 -5.09 -1.42 14.32
N PRO A 71 -5.88 -1.86 15.33
CA PRO A 71 -6.65 -3.12 15.26
C PRO A 71 -7.57 -3.26 14.03
N ARG A 72 -7.99 -2.13 13.45
CA ARG A 72 -8.84 -2.12 12.26
C ARG A 72 -8.10 -2.56 10.99
N TYR A 73 -6.81 -2.24 10.89
CA TYR A 73 -6.01 -2.39 9.68
C TYR A 73 -4.90 -3.44 9.83
N VAL A 74 -4.53 -3.80 11.06
CA VAL A 74 -3.50 -4.82 11.33
C VAL A 74 -3.72 -6.16 10.60
N PRO A 75 -4.94 -6.65 10.30
CA PRO A 75 -5.11 -7.88 9.52
C PRO A 75 -4.62 -7.79 8.06
N MET A 76 -4.30 -6.59 7.56
CA MET A 76 -3.71 -6.37 6.25
C MET A 76 -2.19 -6.63 6.24
N ILE A 77 -1.54 -6.43 7.39
CA ILE A 77 -0.12 -6.66 7.61
C ILE A 77 0.10 -8.15 7.84
N ASP A 78 1.18 -8.71 7.29
CA ASP A 78 1.56 -10.13 7.43
C ASP A 78 0.41 -11.09 7.05
N HIS A 79 -0.41 -10.67 6.08
CA HIS A 79 -1.47 -11.54 5.56
C HIS A 79 -0.86 -12.78 4.92
N VAL A 80 -1.47 -13.93 5.15
CA VAL A 80 -0.98 -15.23 4.66
C VAL A 80 -1.50 -15.57 3.27
N GLU A 81 -2.54 -14.85 2.82
CA GLU A 81 -3.12 -15.03 1.50
C GLU A 81 -3.72 -13.71 0.99
N ALA A 82 -3.52 -13.42 -0.29
CA ALA A 82 -4.19 -12.36 -1.01
C ALA A 82 -4.84 -12.91 -2.28
N GLN A 83 -6.15 -12.68 -2.43
CA GLN A 83 -6.89 -13.01 -3.64
C GLN A 83 -7.34 -11.73 -4.33
N THR A 84 -7.03 -11.60 -5.62
CA THR A 84 -7.43 -10.46 -6.43
C THR A 84 -8.56 -10.82 -7.39
N GLY A 85 -9.59 -9.98 -7.45
CA GLY A 85 -10.59 -10.04 -8.51
C GLY A 85 -10.09 -9.45 -9.84
N ALA A 86 -10.96 -9.50 -10.85
CA ALA A 86 -10.72 -8.82 -12.13
C ALA A 86 -10.66 -7.30 -11.94
N VAL A 87 -9.77 -6.64 -12.69
CA VAL A 87 -9.73 -5.18 -12.74
C VAL A 87 -10.85 -4.65 -13.62
N LYS A 88 -11.55 -3.64 -13.10
CA LYS A 88 -12.56 -2.89 -13.82
C LYS A 88 -11.99 -1.50 -14.11
N GLN A 89 -11.82 -1.17 -15.39
CA GLN A 89 -11.34 0.14 -15.83
C GLN A 89 -12.48 0.97 -16.42
N THR A 90 -12.53 2.25 -16.09
CA THR A 90 -13.51 3.21 -16.61
C THR A 90 -12.84 4.58 -16.71
N GLY A 91 -12.55 5.01 -17.94
CA GLY A 91 -11.79 6.24 -18.18
C GLY A 91 -10.38 6.14 -17.58
N ASP A 92 -10.05 7.09 -16.71
CA ASP A 92 -8.78 7.18 -15.98
C ASP A 92 -8.78 6.43 -14.63
N ARG A 93 -9.85 5.70 -14.32
CA ARG A 93 -10.01 4.97 -13.06
C ARG A 93 -9.95 3.47 -13.28
N ALA A 94 -9.19 2.79 -12.43
CA ALA A 94 -9.19 1.36 -12.31
C ALA A 94 -9.56 0.94 -10.88
N GLN A 95 -10.32 -0.14 -10.75
CA GLN A 95 -10.70 -0.74 -9.48
C GLN A 95 -10.40 -2.24 -9.51
N GLN A 96 -9.75 -2.72 -8.45
CA GLN A 96 -9.58 -4.15 -8.20
C GLN A 96 -10.09 -4.47 -6.80
N GLN A 97 -10.91 -5.53 -6.68
CA GLN A 97 -11.28 -6.05 -5.37
C GLN A 97 -10.17 -6.96 -4.86
N VAL A 98 -9.83 -6.83 -3.58
CA VAL A 98 -8.88 -7.72 -2.91
C VAL A 98 -9.53 -8.31 -1.67
N THR A 99 -9.30 -9.61 -1.46
CA THR A 99 -9.62 -10.32 -0.22
C THR A 99 -8.32 -10.76 0.43
N LEU A 100 -8.14 -10.41 1.71
CA LEU A 100 -6.95 -10.77 2.49
C LEU A 100 -7.34 -11.76 3.59
N THR A 101 -6.50 -12.77 3.79
CA THR A 101 -6.57 -13.67 4.95
C THR A 101 -5.42 -13.30 5.88
N GLY A 102 -5.74 -12.77 7.07
CA GLY A 102 -4.75 -12.43 8.08
C GLY A 102 -4.11 -13.68 8.73
N PRO A 103 -3.03 -13.50 9.52
CA PRO A 103 -2.39 -14.59 10.23
C PRO A 103 -3.34 -15.23 11.26
N LYS A 104 -3.18 -16.54 11.51
CA LYS A 104 -3.91 -17.22 12.58
C LYS A 104 -3.42 -16.67 13.93
N SER A 105 -4.34 -16.07 14.70
CA SER A 105 -4.10 -15.65 16.09
C SER A 105 -4.03 -16.84 17.05
#